data_AF-L7JW03-F1
#
_entry.id   AF-L7JW03-F1
#
_cell.length_a   1.000
_cell.length_b   1.000
_cell.length_c   1.000
_cell.angle_alpha   90.00
_cell.angle_beta   90.00
_cell.angle_gamma   90.00
#
_symmetry.space_group_name_H-M   'P 1'
#
loop_
_entity.id
_entity.type
_entity.pdbx_description
1 polymer ?
#
loop_
_entity_poly.entity_id
_entity_poly.type
_entity_poly.pdbx_seq_one_letter_code
_entity_poly.pdbx_strand_id
1 'polypeptide(L)'
;VQMPLTLIKNEKNHYVLRSCLSDRSSITIKFPISKKAYNTVADSDIGHIKIMDEHIEWIIKNEQFKEAEIKYDFDLLMSDNEKLGPIQISFTSKFFSLSELIIKDVRDSDNVKKEAWVSYMVEAQDYEVRG
;
A
#
# COMPACT_ATOMS: atom_id res chain seq x y z
N VAL A 1 1.34 18.64 0.81
CA VAL A 1 2.08 17.40 1.12
C VAL A 1 1.61 16.33 0.15
N GLN A 2 2.49 15.82 -0.70
CA GLN A 2 2.16 14.75 -1.65
C GLN A 2 1.98 13.44 -0.86
N MET A 3 0.86 12.74 -1.06
CA MET A 3 0.64 11.46 -0.38
C MET A 3 1.61 10.40 -0.93
N PRO A 4 2.19 9.54 -0.06
CA PRO A 4 3.15 8.51 -0.47
C PRO A 4 2.56 7.51 -1.48
N LEU A 5 1.30 7.17 -1.27
CA LEU A 5 0.51 6.30 -2.11
C LEU A 5 -0.82 6.97 -2.41
N THR A 6 -1.34 6.79 -3.62
CA THR A 6 -2.68 7.27 -3.95
C THR A 6 -3.37 6.22 -4.78
N LEU A 7 -4.50 5.71 -4.28
CA LEU A 7 -5.30 4.72 -4.97
C LEU A 7 -6.44 5.44 -5.70
N ILE A 8 -6.47 5.32 -7.02
CA ILE A 8 -7.44 5.97 -7.90
C ILE A 8 -8.36 4.89 -8.46
N LYS A 9 -9.67 5.08 -8.30
CA LYS A 9 -10.66 4.20 -8.91
C LYS A 9 -10.97 4.69 -10.32
N ASN A 10 -10.66 3.87 -11.33
CA ASN A 10 -10.99 4.18 -12.72
C ASN A 10 -12.42 3.76 -13.04
N GLU A 11 -12.76 2.49 -12.77
CA GLU A 11 -14.06 1.89 -13.07
C GLU A 11 -14.49 0.90 -11.96
N LYS A 12 -15.52 0.07 -12.22
CA LYS A 12 -15.93 -0.98 -11.27
C LYS A 12 -14.76 -1.96 -11.10
N ASN A 13 -14.31 -2.14 -9.85
CA ASN A 13 -13.25 -3.08 -9.47
C ASN A 13 -11.92 -2.91 -10.24
N HIS A 14 -11.64 -1.71 -10.75
CA HIS A 14 -10.39 -1.38 -11.43
C HIS A 14 -9.75 -0.17 -10.74
N TYR A 15 -8.56 -0.38 -10.19
CA TYR A 15 -7.82 0.61 -9.43
C TYR A 15 -6.39 0.79 -9.94
N VAL A 16 -5.93 2.04 -9.90
CA VAL A 16 -4.54 2.42 -10.18
C VAL A 16 -3.92 2.94 -8.90
N LEU A 17 -2.81 2.33 -8.49
CA LEU A 17 -2.00 2.76 -7.38
C LEU A 17 -0.85 3.63 -7.89
N ARG A 18 -0.84 4.90 -7.48
CA ARG A 18 0.31 5.79 -7.65
C ARG A 18 1.23 5.71 -6.46
N SER A 19 2.53 5.67 -6.70
CA SER A 19 3.55 5.62 -5.65
C SER A 19 4.68 6.61 -5.89
N CYS A 20 5.13 7.25 -4.81
CA CYS A 20 6.44 7.93 -4.77
C CYS A 20 7.42 7.26 -3.79
N LEU A 21 7.10 6.05 -3.34
CA LEU A 21 7.94 5.28 -2.44
C LEU A 21 9.19 4.72 -3.13
N SER A 22 10.20 4.35 -2.34
CA SER A 22 11.44 3.75 -2.85
C SER A 22 11.24 2.32 -3.35
N ASP A 23 12.23 1.82 -4.09
CA ASP A 23 12.36 0.42 -4.55
C ASP A 23 12.55 -0.58 -3.39
N ARG A 24 12.73 -0.12 -2.15
CA ARG A 24 12.84 -0.93 -0.93
C ARG A 24 11.59 -0.86 -0.08
N SER A 25 10.45 -0.78 -0.73
CA SER A 25 9.14 -0.67 -0.10
C SER A 25 8.38 -1.99 -0.17
N SER A 26 7.54 -2.24 0.83
CA SER A 26 6.56 -3.32 0.83
C SER A 26 5.19 -2.69 1.00
N ILE A 27 4.28 -2.97 0.07
CA ILE A 27 2.92 -2.44 0.04
C ILE A 27 1.96 -3.63 0.01
N THR A 28 0.92 -3.58 0.83
CA THR A 28 -0.19 -4.52 0.84
C THR A 28 -1.48 -3.74 0.81
N ILE A 29 -2.35 -4.03 -0.15
CA ILE A 29 -3.69 -3.43 -0.26
C ILE A 29 -4.73 -4.53 -0.10
N LYS A 30 -5.74 -4.30 0.74
CA LYS A 30 -6.88 -5.20 0.94
C LYS A 30 -8.13 -4.57 0.37
N PHE A 31 -8.67 -5.19 -0.68
CA PHE A 31 -9.93 -4.83 -1.30
C PHE A 31 -11.04 -5.71 -0.70
N PRO A 32 -11.96 -5.18 0.10
CA PRO A 32 -13.05 -5.99 0.64
C PRO A 32 -13.98 -6.45 -0.48
N ILE A 33 -14.43 -7.70 -0.38
CA ILE A 33 -15.43 -8.30 -1.27
C ILE A 33 -16.56 -8.90 -0.41
N SER A 34 -17.70 -9.20 -1.05
CA SER A 34 -18.82 -9.82 -0.32
C SER A 34 -18.47 -11.23 0.12
N LYS A 35 -18.94 -11.66 1.29
CA LYS A 35 -18.80 -13.08 1.73
C LYS A 35 -19.54 -14.07 0.85
N LYS A 36 -20.43 -13.57 -0.02
CA LYS A 36 -21.19 -14.35 -1.01
C LYS A 36 -20.56 -14.29 -2.40
N ALA A 37 -19.39 -13.65 -2.53
CA ALA A 37 -18.65 -13.63 -3.77
C ALA A 37 -18.16 -15.04 -4.11
N TYR A 38 -18.26 -15.42 -5.37
CA TYR A 38 -17.71 -16.65 -5.91
C TYR A 38 -17.12 -16.38 -7.30
N ASN A 39 -16.36 -17.34 -7.83
CA ASN A 39 -15.62 -17.18 -9.09
C ASN A 39 -14.74 -15.92 -9.11
N THR A 40 -14.21 -15.51 -7.96
CA THR A 40 -13.37 -14.31 -7.87
C THR A 40 -12.12 -14.50 -8.72
N VAL A 41 -11.88 -13.55 -9.61
CA VAL A 41 -10.67 -13.47 -10.43
C VAL A 41 -10.05 -12.10 -10.24
N ALA A 42 -8.72 -12.05 -10.23
CA ALA A 42 -7.99 -10.81 -10.04
C ALA A 42 -6.67 -10.89 -10.79
N ASP A 43 -6.29 -9.78 -11.42
CA ASP A 43 -5.08 -9.63 -12.21
C ASP A 43 -4.43 -8.27 -11.93
N SER A 44 -3.10 -8.25 -11.91
CA SER A 44 -2.31 -7.04 -11.69
C SER A 44 -1.07 -7.04 -12.58
N ASP A 45 -0.65 -5.87 -13.00
CA ASP A 45 0.56 -5.70 -13.81
C ASP A 45 1.85 -6.00 -13.04
N ILE A 46 1.86 -5.76 -11.72
CA ILE A 46 2.98 -6.04 -10.82
C ILE A 46 2.53 -6.65 -9.48
N GLY A 47 3.50 -7.18 -8.74
CA GLY A 47 3.25 -7.80 -7.43
C GLY A 47 2.49 -9.13 -7.51
N HIS A 48 1.95 -9.54 -6.37
CA HIS A 48 1.25 -10.81 -6.20
C HIS A 48 -0.14 -10.58 -5.62
N ILE A 49 -1.11 -11.35 -6.11
CA ILE A 49 -2.48 -11.31 -5.63
C ILE A 49 -2.79 -12.57 -4.81
N LYS A 50 -3.48 -12.40 -3.68
CA LYS A 50 -4.14 -13.48 -2.95
C LYS A 50 -5.62 -13.20 -2.85
N ILE A 51 -6.43 -14.19 -3.18
CA ILE A 51 -7.88 -14.12 -3.04
C ILE A 51 -8.24 -14.82 -1.73
N MET A 52 -8.93 -14.10 -0.85
CA MET A 52 -9.42 -14.58 0.43
C MET A 52 -10.95 -14.54 0.43
N ASP A 53 -11.59 -15.19 1.40
CA ASP A 53 -13.05 -15.30 1.44
C ASP A 53 -13.77 -13.94 1.50
N GLU A 54 -13.17 -12.94 2.14
CA GLU A 54 -13.80 -11.63 2.39
C GLU A 54 -13.03 -10.45 1.78
N HIS A 55 -11.88 -10.71 1.15
CA HIS A 55 -11.06 -9.67 0.52
C HIS A 55 -10.07 -10.20 -0.51
N ILE A 56 -9.58 -9.31 -1.36
CA ILE A 56 -8.45 -9.55 -2.26
C ILE A 56 -7.24 -8.80 -1.69
N GLU A 57 -6.11 -9.48 -1.50
CA GLU A 57 -4.84 -8.88 -1.11
C GLU A 57 -3.95 -8.67 -2.33
N TRP A 58 -3.52 -7.44 -2.57
CA TRP A 58 -2.51 -7.10 -3.57
C TRP A 58 -1.22 -6.70 -2.87
N ILE A 59 -0.14 -7.45 -3.12
CA ILE A 59 1.12 -7.37 -2.39
C ILE A 59 2.24 -7.01 -3.37
N ILE A 60 2.85 -5.84 -3.21
CA ILE A 60 3.95 -5.34 -4.04
C ILE A 60 5.19 -5.21 -3.16
N LYS A 61 6.29 -5.88 -3.51
CA LYS A 61 7.49 -5.96 -2.65
C LYS A 61 8.76 -5.69 -3.42
N ASN A 62 9.51 -4.69 -2.96
CA ASN A 62 10.81 -4.30 -3.50
C ASN A 62 10.77 -3.98 -5.00
N GLU A 63 9.69 -3.32 -5.43
CA GLU A 63 9.48 -2.94 -6.82
C GLU A 63 9.35 -1.42 -6.92
N GLN A 64 10.08 -0.81 -7.86
CA GLN A 64 9.95 0.60 -8.17
C GLN A 64 8.89 0.79 -9.26
N PHE A 65 7.86 1.55 -8.96
CA PHE A 65 6.82 1.89 -9.92
C PHE A 65 6.29 3.30 -9.63
N LYS A 66 5.82 3.97 -10.69
CA LYS A 66 5.11 5.25 -10.55
C LYS A 66 3.60 5.02 -10.48
N GLU A 67 3.11 4.11 -11.33
CA GLU A 67 1.74 3.66 -11.40
C GLU A 67 1.75 2.13 -11.56
N ALA A 68 0.78 1.48 -10.95
CA ALA A 68 0.50 0.05 -11.06
C ALA A 68 -1.01 -0.14 -11.06
N GLU A 69 -1.52 -1.18 -11.72
CA GLU A 69 -2.95 -1.44 -11.82
C GLU A 69 -3.34 -2.82 -11.30
N ILE A 70 -4.55 -2.88 -10.74
CA ILE A 70 -5.25 -4.12 -10.40
C ILE A 70 -6.68 -4.07 -10.93
N LYS A 71 -7.11 -5.18 -11.52
CA LYS A 71 -8.48 -5.43 -11.97
C LYS A 71 -8.97 -6.72 -11.34
N TYR A 72 -10.21 -6.71 -10.87
CA TYR A 72 -10.82 -7.92 -10.33
C TYR A 72 -12.30 -8.00 -10.65
N ASP A 73 -12.83 -9.22 -10.66
CA ASP A 73 -14.25 -9.49 -10.85
C ASP A 73 -14.70 -10.66 -9.99
N PHE A 74 -15.99 -10.72 -9.69
CA PHE A 74 -16.62 -11.78 -8.92
C PHE A 74 -18.12 -11.86 -9.19
N ASP A 75 -18.66 -13.06 -9.10
CA ASP A 75 -20.10 -13.30 -9.17
C ASP A 75 -20.74 -13.20 -7.78
N LEU A 76 -22.02 -12.83 -7.72
CA LEU A 76 -22.81 -12.78 -6.48
C LEU A 76 -24.00 -13.74 -6.57
N LEU A 77 -24.16 -14.61 -5.57
CA LEU A 77 -25.25 -15.61 -5.55
C LEU A 77 -26.63 -14.96 -5.43
N MET A 78 -26.72 -13.78 -4.78
CA MET A 78 -27.91 -12.94 -4.69
C MET A 78 -27.50 -11.47 -4.60
N SER A 79 -28.37 -10.55 -5.07
CA SER A 79 -28.15 -9.12 -4.92
C SER A 79 -28.06 -8.77 -3.43
N ASP A 80 -26.87 -8.34 -2.99
CA ASP A 80 -26.63 -8.01 -1.59
C ASP A 80 -26.61 -6.49 -1.38
N ASN A 81 -27.19 -6.04 -0.28
CA ASN A 81 -27.02 -4.68 0.26
C ASN A 81 -25.88 -4.64 1.31
N GLU A 82 -25.02 -5.66 1.32
CA GLU A 82 -23.84 -5.73 2.16
C GLU A 82 -22.98 -4.47 1.97
N LYS A 83 -22.76 -3.73 3.06
CA LYS A 83 -21.82 -2.62 3.08
C LYS A 83 -20.42 -3.19 3.26
N LEU A 84 -19.64 -3.15 2.19
CA LEU A 84 -18.22 -3.49 2.23
C LEU A 84 -17.46 -2.47 3.09
N GLY A 85 -16.42 -2.95 3.79
CA GLY A 85 -15.52 -2.09 4.55
C GLY A 85 -14.70 -1.14 3.66
N PRO A 86 -13.85 -0.29 4.26
CA PRO A 86 -12.91 0.52 3.50
C PRO A 86 -11.82 -0.34 2.85
N ILE A 87 -11.19 0.19 1.80
CA ILE A 87 -9.95 -0.39 1.28
C ILE A 87 -8.82 -0.05 2.26
N GLN A 88 -8.10 -1.06 2.72
CA GLN A 88 -7.00 -0.91 3.67
C GLN A 88 -5.66 -0.97 2.94
N ILE A 89 -4.76 -0.05 3.24
CA ILE A 89 -3.41 -0.01 2.69
C ILE A 89 -2.42 -0.09 3.85
N SER A 90 -1.48 -1.02 3.77
CA SER A 90 -0.35 -1.10 4.69
C SER A 90 0.92 -1.01 3.88
N PHE A 91 1.85 -0.13 4.27
CA PHE A 91 3.13 -0.04 3.59
C PHE A 91 4.27 0.30 4.54
N THR A 92 5.46 -0.14 4.17
CA THR A 92 6.72 0.27 4.77
C THR A 92 7.66 0.69 3.65
N SER A 93 8.41 1.77 3.85
CA SER A 93 9.42 2.24 2.91
C SER A 93 10.69 2.63 3.67
N LYS A 94 11.78 1.93 3.36
CA LYS A 94 13.10 2.21 3.96
C LYS A 94 13.83 3.29 3.16
N PHE A 95 14.66 4.05 3.86
CA PHE A 95 15.46 5.15 3.33
C PHE A 95 14.63 6.26 2.67
N PHE A 96 13.39 6.44 3.16
CA PHE A 96 12.43 7.42 2.65
C PHE A 96 11.90 8.26 3.81
N SER A 97 11.64 9.55 3.55
CA SER A 97 11.09 10.49 4.54
C SER A 97 10.01 11.34 3.88
N LEU A 98 8.85 11.45 4.54
CA LEU A 98 7.73 12.30 4.09
C LEU A 98 7.81 13.73 4.64
N SER A 99 8.53 13.94 5.74
CA SER A 99 8.49 15.18 6.51
C SER A 99 9.57 16.20 6.11
N GLU A 100 10.31 15.94 5.03
CA GLU A 100 11.52 16.69 4.63
C GLU A 100 12.56 16.84 5.76
N LEU A 101 12.44 16.06 6.85
CA LEU A 101 13.30 16.15 8.02
C LEU A 101 14.70 15.65 7.67
N ILE A 102 15.68 16.54 7.78
CA ILE A 102 17.09 16.23 7.54
C ILE A 102 17.88 16.46 8.83
N ILE A 103 18.53 15.41 9.33
CA ILE A 103 19.46 15.48 10.45
C ILE A 103 20.81 15.94 9.89
N LYS A 104 21.23 17.16 10.27
CA LYS A 104 22.45 17.79 9.75
C LYS A 104 23.69 17.51 10.60
N ASP A 105 23.50 17.29 11.90
CA ASP A 105 24.59 17.17 12.87
C ASP A 105 24.17 16.26 14.03
N VAL A 106 25.07 15.38 14.45
CA VAL A 106 24.90 14.48 15.60
C VAL A 106 26.09 14.71 16.51
N ARG A 107 25.86 15.38 17.64
CA ARG A 107 26.91 15.73 18.60
C ARG A 107 26.91 14.75 19.75
N ASP A 108 28.10 14.30 20.09
CA ASP A 108 28.37 13.58 21.32
C ASP A 108 29.02 14.53 22.33
N SER A 109 28.63 14.40 23.60
CA SER A 109 29.24 15.14 24.71
C SER A 109 30.54 14.51 25.20
N ASP A 110 30.81 13.26 24.82
CA ASP A 110 32.02 12.56 25.21
C ASP A 110 33.18 12.91 24.27
N ASN A 111 34.39 13.10 24.81
CA ASN A 111 35.64 13.30 24.04
C ASN A 111 36.12 12.01 23.32
N VAL A 112 35.22 11.08 23.03
CA VAL A 112 35.50 9.83 22.33
C VAL A 112 34.98 9.93 20.91
N LYS A 113 35.84 9.67 19.91
CA LYS A 113 35.43 9.67 18.51
C LYS A 113 34.47 8.50 18.26
N LYS A 114 33.20 8.81 17.94
CA LYS A 114 32.18 7.84 17.55
C LYS A 114 31.70 8.13 16.12
N GLU A 115 31.27 7.09 15.42
CA GLU A 115 30.59 7.21 14.13
C GLU A 115 29.08 7.22 14.34
N ALA A 116 28.38 8.11 13.63
CA ALA A 116 26.93 8.22 13.69
C ALA A 116 26.34 7.88 12.31
N TRP A 117 25.27 7.08 12.31
CA TRP A 117 24.53 6.67 11.12
C TRP A 117 23.06 7.01 11.29
N VAL A 118 22.43 7.52 10.23
CA VAL A 118 21.01 7.89 10.21
C VAL A 118 20.29 7.08 9.15
N SER A 119 19.11 6.57 9.49
CA SER A 119 18.21 5.91 8.55
C SER A 119 16.80 6.45 8.74
N TYR A 120 16.10 6.68 7.63
CA TYR A 120 14.71 7.12 7.60
C TYR A 120 13.82 5.95 7.20
N MET A 121 12.64 5.86 7.82
CA MET A 121 11.63 4.86 7.49
C MET A 121 10.26 5.50 7.60
N VAL A 122 9.39 5.17 6.65
CA VAL A 122 7.97 5.53 6.70
C VAL A 122 7.16 4.25 6.75
N GLU A 123 6.20 4.21 7.66
CA GLU A 123 5.26 3.11 7.84
C GLU A 123 3.84 3.66 7.95
N ALA A 124 2.89 3.03 7.27
CA ALA A 124 1.47 3.31 7.46
C ALA A 124 0.96 2.70 8.77
N GLN A 125 0.28 3.51 9.57
CA GLN A 125 -0.50 3.03 10.72
C GLN A 125 -1.94 2.71 10.26
N ASP A 126 -2.78 3.74 10.09
CA ASP A 126 -4.17 3.59 9.65
C ASP A 126 -4.39 4.28 8.29
N TYR A 127 -3.99 3.62 7.20
CA TYR A 127 -4.18 4.15 5.84
C TYR A 127 -5.40 3.52 5.17
N GLU A 128 -6.54 4.22 5.26
CA GLU A 128 -7.80 3.79 4.67
C GLU A 128 -8.20 4.67 3.49
N VAL A 129 -8.71 4.04 2.44
CA VAL A 129 -9.38 4.74 1.33
C VAL A 129 -10.88 4.39 1.40
N ARG A 130 -11.69 5.43 1.62
CA ARG A 130 -13.16 5.34 1.60
C ARG A 130 -13.65 5.85 0.25
N GLY A 131 -14.37 5.00 -0.48
CA GLY A 131 -15.04 5.33 -1.73
C GLY A 131 -16.39 5.98 -1.52
#